data_AF-A0A8C3D0L2-F1
#
_entry.id   AF-A0A8C3D0L2-F1
#
_cell.length_a   1.000
_cell.length_b   1.000
_cell.length_c   1.000
_cell.angle_alpha   90.00
_cell.angle_beta   90.00
_cell.angle_gamma   90.00
#
_symmetry.space_group_name_H-M   'P 1'
#
loop_
_entity.id
_entity.type
_entity.pdbx_description
1 polymer ?
#
loop_
_entity_poly.entity_id
_entity_poly.type
_entity_poly.pdbx_seq_one_letter_code
_entity_poly.pdbx_strand_id
1 'polypeptide(L)'
;QGRGRRRRRVAPLAVSPPPASERGEEPLLRGIFEIGKRSCDVVLSARRLRWSPIVPESPAGGTGREEIIEMKDVFSVKLKRRRFVGQKKGGTLLGITIFKCLHKEENKLTDCAVHLNNLSEDHCNSWFRHLKEILNGFQNRPKSLKVFVNPSSHKREATHVYYEKVAPLFKLADIKTDIIRIFIDFVFCVGGDGSVSEVAHGLLLKAQIDAGKGTDYIPAPVRASVPLGVIPAGEAKQYCYILSVICFKSLWHIL
;
A
#
# COMPACT_ATOMS: atom_id res chain seq x y z
N GLN A 1 63.41 -15.73 -34.92
CA GLN A 1 62.18 -15.26 -35.58
C GLN A 1 61.03 -16.18 -35.19
N GLY A 2 59.96 -15.60 -34.63
CA GLY A 2 58.99 -16.28 -33.77
C GLY A 2 57.92 -17.11 -34.48
N ARG A 3 57.52 -18.20 -33.80
CA ARG A 3 56.40 -19.09 -34.14
C ARG A 3 55.05 -18.38 -33.93
N GLY A 4 54.35 -18.02 -35.00
CA GLY A 4 52.98 -17.49 -34.95
C GLY A 4 51.93 -18.58 -34.76
N ARG A 5 51.41 -18.74 -33.53
CA ARG A 5 50.23 -19.57 -33.23
C ARG A 5 48.97 -18.96 -33.86
N ARG A 6 48.34 -19.65 -34.82
CA ARG A 6 47.01 -19.34 -35.35
C ARG A 6 45.97 -19.48 -34.23
N ARG A 7 45.51 -18.37 -33.66
CA ARG A 7 44.36 -18.33 -32.73
C ARG A 7 43.08 -18.65 -33.51
N ARG A 8 42.42 -19.77 -33.19
CA ARG A 8 41.03 -20.06 -33.59
C ARG A 8 40.13 -18.95 -33.05
N ARG A 9 39.39 -18.26 -33.92
CA ARG A 9 38.27 -17.38 -33.50
C ARG A 9 37.17 -18.28 -32.92
N VAL A 10 36.86 -18.10 -31.65
CA VAL A 10 35.66 -18.66 -31.01
C VAL A 10 34.52 -17.73 -31.36
N ALA A 11 33.44 -18.28 -31.95
CA ALA A 11 32.21 -17.53 -32.22
C ALA A 11 31.60 -17.04 -30.90
N PRO A 12 30.97 -15.86 -30.85
CA PRO A 12 30.28 -15.42 -29.64
C PRO A 12 29.16 -16.42 -29.33
N LEU A 13 29.18 -16.99 -28.13
CA LEU A 13 28.08 -17.78 -27.60
C LEU A 13 26.81 -16.93 -27.70
N ALA A 14 25.83 -17.42 -28.45
CA ALA A 14 24.50 -16.83 -28.49
C ALA A 14 23.99 -16.70 -27.06
N VAL A 15 23.72 -15.46 -26.64
CA VAL A 15 23.10 -15.17 -25.36
C VAL A 15 21.76 -15.89 -25.37
N SER A 16 21.66 -16.93 -24.55
CA SER A 16 20.40 -17.65 -24.34
C SER A 16 19.30 -16.65 -23.95
N PRO A 17 18.10 -16.76 -24.53
CA PRO A 17 17.03 -15.84 -24.19
C PRO A 17 16.74 -15.93 -22.69
N PRO A 18 16.47 -14.79 -22.02
CA PRO A 18 16.19 -14.78 -20.60
C PRO A 18 14.97 -15.67 -20.27
N PRO A 19 14.94 -16.27 -19.07
CA PRO A 19 13.87 -17.16 -18.65
C PRO A 19 12.51 -16.46 -18.74
N ALA A 20 11.47 -17.22 -19.10
CA ALA A 20 10.11 -16.77 -19.42
C ALA A 20 9.37 -15.99 -18.30
N SER A 21 9.97 -15.81 -17.13
CA SER A 21 9.45 -15.04 -16.00
C SER A 21 9.62 -13.52 -16.14
N GLU A 22 10.37 -13.04 -17.15
CA GLU A 22 10.49 -11.62 -17.49
C GLU A 22 9.65 -11.21 -18.71
N ARG A 23 8.64 -12.02 -19.07
CA ARG A 23 7.67 -11.62 -20.10
C ARG A 23 6.88 -10.43 -19.56
N GLY A 24 7.20 -9.23 -20.06
CA GLY A 24 6.68 -7.95 -19.58
C GLY A 24 5.17 -7.98 -19.39
N GLU A 25 4.73 -7.59 -18.19
CA GLU A 25 3.32 -7.54 -17.81
C GLU A 25 2.56 -6.65 -18.82
N GLU A 26 1.49 -7.19 -19.42
CA GLU A 26 0.74 -6.50 -20.46
C GLU A 26 0.16 -5.17 -19.91
N PRO A 27 0.30 -4.05 -20.63
CA PRO A 27 -0.20 -2.77 -20.17
C PRO A 27 -1.74 -2.77 -20.19
N LEU A 28 -2.34 -2.51 -19.04
CA LEU A 28 -3.78 -2.30 -18.91
C LEU A 28 -4.19 -0.93 -19.48
N LEU A 29 -3.38 0.10 -19.18
CA LEU A 29 -3.59 1.46 -19.69
C LEU A 29 -2.27 2.12 -20.04
N ARG A 30 -2.33 2.99 -21.05
CA ARG A 30 -1.26 3.93 -21.43
C ARG A 30 -1.85 5.32 -21.57
N GLY A 31 -1.11 6.33 -21.15
CA GLY A 31 -1.64 7.68 -21.06
C GLY A 31 -0.56 8.69 -20.71
N ILE A 32 -0.79 9.93 -21.11
CA ILE A 32 0.13 11.03 -20.85
C ILE A 32 -0.38 11.82 -19.65
N PHE A 33 0.50 12.00 -18.67
CA PHE A 33 0.25 12.83 -17.50
C PHE A 33 1.39 13.80 -17.28
N GLU A 34 1.09 14.95 -16.70
CA GLU A 34 2.12 15.81 -16.15
C GLU A 34 2.45 15.35 -14.72
N ILE A 35 3.73 15.03 -14.49
CA ILE A 35 4.28 14.63 -13.19
C ILE A 35 5.48 15.53 -12.90
N GLY A 36 5.43 16.27 -11.80
CA GLY A 36 6.52 17.16 -11.40
C GLY A 36 6.89 18.21 -12.47
N LYS A 37 5.87 18.78 -13.16
CA LYS A 37 6.00 19.75 -14.27
C LYS A 37 6.61 19.18 -15.56
N ARG A 38 6.69 17.86 -15.71
CA ARG A 38 7.14 17.19 -16.95
C ARG A 38 6.03 16.35 -17.51
N SER A 39 5.87 16.36 -18.83
CA SER A 39 4.98 15.41 -19.52
C SER A 39 5.64 14.04 -19.54
N CYS A 40 4.94 13.03 -19.03
CA CYS A 40 5.43 11.66 -18.92
C CYS A 40 4.52 10.69 -19.66
N ASP A 41 5.11 9.71 -20.33
CA ASP A 41 4.38 8.51 -20.77
C ASP A 41 4.19 7.63 -19.54
N VAL A 42 2.94 7.34 -19.20
CA VAL A 42 2.58 6.56 -18.02
C VAL A 42 1.93 5.28 -18.47
N VAL A 43 2.38 4.18 -17.88
CA VAL A 43 1.87 2.84 -18.18
C VAL A 43 1.46 2.14 -16.90
N LEU A 44 0.21 1.71 -16.87
CA LEU A 44 -0.35 0.91 -15.79
C LEU A 44 -0.42 -0.54 -16.22
N SER A 45 0.10 -1.43 -15.38
CA SER A 45 -0.03 -2.88 -15.45
C SER A 45 -0.65 -3.39 -14.15
N ALA A 46 -1.01 -4.69 -14.10
CA ALA A 46 -1.68 -5.25 -12.93
C ALA A 46 -0.88 -5.10 -11.62
N ARG A 47 0.46 -5.12 -11.69
CA ARG A 47 1.32 -5.05 -10.49
C ARG A 47 2.16 -3.79 -10.40
N ARG A 48 2.27 -3.00 -11.47
CA ARG A 48 3.16 -1.83 -11.51
C ARG A 48 2.52 -0.65 -12.22
N LEU A 49 2.87 0.54 -11.72
CA LEU A 49 2.69 1.80 -12.42
C LEU A 49 4.07 2.35 -12.74
N ARG A 50 4.37 2.60 -14.01
CA ARG A 50 5.66 3.11 -14.45
C ARG A 50 5.48 4.35 -15.30
N TRP A 51 6.45 5.25 -15.26
CA TRP A 51 6.46 6.42 -16.12
C TRP A 51 7.87 6.86 -16.47
N SER A 52 8.00 7.48 -17.63
CA SER A 52 9.23 8.13 -18.08
C SER A 52 8.91 9.50 -18.67
N PRO A 53 9.79 10.50 -18.49
CA PRO A 53 9.63 11.79 -19.15
C PRO A 53 9.63 11.62 -20.68
N ILE A 54 8.71 12.29 -21.35
CA ILE A 54 8.70 12.37 -22.82
C ILE A 54 9.81 13.36 -23.22
N VAL A 55 10.91 12.83 -23.74
CA VAL A 55 12.05 13.64 -24.20
C VAL A 55 11.94 13.82 -25.71
N PRO A 56 12.14 15.04 -26.25
CA PRO A 56 12.29 15.23 -27.69
C PRO A 56 13.47 14.41 -28.22
N GLU A 57 13.34 13.82 -29.40
CA GLU A 57 14.45 13.14 -30.08
C GLU A 57 15.61 14.12 -30.27
N SER A 58 16.65 13.97 -29.44
CA SER A 58 17.88 14.75 -29.55
C SER A 58 19.03 13.81 -29.94
N PRO A 59 19.99 14.25 -30.77
CA PRO A 59 21.10 13.40 -31.22
C PRO A 59 21.97 12.82 -30.08
N ALA A 60 21.86 13.36 -28.87
CA ALA A 60 22.65 12.99 -27.70
C ALA A 60 22.02 11.90 -26.81
N GLY A 61 20.90 11.28 -27.21
CA GLY A 61 20.42 10.02 -26.61
C GLY A 61 20.17 10.05 -25.10
N GLY A 62 19.59 11.15 -24.59
CA GLY A 62 19.22 11.25 -23.19
C GLY A 62 18.04 10.33 -22.86
N THR A 63 18.31 9.18 -22.24
CA THR A 63 17.25 8.32 -21.69
C THR A 63 16.76 8.92 -20.38
N GLY A 64 15.52 9.43 -20.39
CA GLY A 64 14.86 9.86 -19.15
C GLY A 64 14.77 8.68 -18.18
N ARG A 65 15.16 8.89 -16.92
CA ARG A 65 15.08 7.85 -15.88
C ARG A 65 13.63 7.41 -15.71
N GLU A 66 13.35 6.12 -15.96
CA GLU A 66 12.06 5.51 -15.70
C GLU A 66 11.86 5.38 -14.18
N GLU A 67 10.70 5.77 -13.70
CA GLU A 67 10.27 5.61 -12.33
C GLU A 67 9.16 4.55 -12.26
N ILE A 68 9.18 3.73 -11.21
CA ILE A 68 8.28 2.59 -11.05
C ILE A 68 7.71 2.60 -9.62
N ILE A 69 6.43 2.30 -9.51
CA ILE A 69 5.73 1.99 -8.26
C ILE A 69 5.15 0.59 -8.37
N GLU A 70 5.35 -0.23 -7.34
CA GLU A 70 4.61 -1.49 -7.19
C GLU A 70 3.23 -1.22 -6.61
N MET A 71 2.18 -1.77 -7.23
CA MET A 71 0.79 -1.56 -6.82
C MET A 71 0.50 -2.10 -5.41
N LYS A 72 1.30 -3.06 -4.92
CA LYS A 72 1.24 -3.56 -3.53
C LYS A 72 1.64 -2.52 -2.49
N ASP A 73 2.42 -1.50 -2.88
CA ASP A 73 2.85 -0.42 -2.00
C ASP A 73 1.89 0.77 -2.01
N VAL A 74 0.89 0.76 -2.90
CA VAL A 74 -0.11 1.82 -3.01
C VAL A 74 -1.25 1.56 -2.03
N PHE A 75 -1.42 2.45 -1.07
CA PHE A 75 -2.46 2.34 -0.06
C PHE A 75 -3.68 3.19 -0.36
N SER A 76 -3.60 4.20 -1.23
CA SER A 76 -4.77 4.97 -1.63
C SER A 76 -4.59 5.62 -2.99
N VAL A 77 -5.70 5.83 -3.68
CA VAL A 77 -5.78 6.63 -4.90
C VAL A 77 -7.00 7.53 -4.78
N LYS A 78 -6.85 8.81 -5.14
CA LYS A 78 -7.92 9.82 -5.08
C LYS A 78 -7.91 10.72 -6.31
N LEU A 79 -9.08 11.16 -6.76
CA LEU A 79 -9.20 12.24 -7.74
C LEU A 79 -8.83 13.58 -7.08
N LYS A 80 -7.89 14.31 -7.69
CA LYS A 80 -7.44 15.62 -7.23
C LYS A 80 -8.32 16.70 -7.87
N ARG A 81 -9.06 17.45 -7.05
CA ARG A 81 -9.92 18.56 -7.52
C ARG A 81 -9.53 19.88 -6.85
N ARG A 82 -9.54 20.97 -7.60
CA ARG A 82 -9.40 22.34 -7.09
C ARG A 82 -10.79 22.92 -6.85
N ARG A 83 -11.01 23.48 -5.67
CA ARG A 83 -12.24 24.21 -5.32
C ARG A 83 -11.97 25.71 -5.26
N PHE A 84 -12.94 26.50 -5.66
CA PHE A 84 -12.93 27.94 -5.42
C PHE A 84 -13.44 28.25 -4.01
N VAL A 85 -13.04 29.39 -3.46
CA VAL A 85 -13.49 29.87 -2.14
C VAL A 85 -15.02 29.95 -2.14
N GLY A 86 -15.67 29.36 -1.14
CA GLY A 86 -17.13 29.32 -1.01
C GLY A 86 -17.82 28.12 -1.69
N GLN A 87 -17.12 27.35 -2.53
CA GLN A 87 -17.72 26.21 -3.23
C GLN A 87 -17.76 24.94 -2.34
N LYS A 88 -18.96 24.51 -1.94
CA LYS A 88 -19.16 23.36 -1.04
C LYS A 88 -19.08 21.99 -1.73
N LYS A 89 -19.36 21.90 -3.04
CA LYS A 89 -19.33 20.66 -3.83
C LYS A 89 -18.81 20.92 -5.25
N GLY A 90 -18.19 19.90 -5.85
CA GLY A 90 -17.57 20.01 -7.17
C GLY A 90 -16.17 20.62 -7.13
N GLY A 91 -15.68 21.05 -8.29
CA GLY A 91 -14.36 21.63 -8.49
C GLY A 91 -13.67 21.06 -9.72
N THR A 92 -12.80 21.86 -10.34
CA THR A 92 -12.04 21.47 -11.54
C THR A 92 -11.17 20.27 -11.22
N LEU A 93 -11.31 19.19 -11.99
CA LEU A 93 -10.41 18.05 -11.88
C LEU A 93 -9.02 18.42 -12.37
N LEU A 94 -8.02 18.13 -11.54
CA LEU A 94 -6.61 18.39 -11.84
C LEU A 94 -5.84 17.11 -12.19
N GLY A 95 -6.37 15.94 -11.83
CA GLY A 95 -5.69 14.67 -12.04
C GLY A 95 -6.00 13.62 -10.97
N ILE A 96 -5.05 12.72 -10.77
CA ILE A 96 -5.10 11.62 -9.81
C ILE A 96 -3.93 11.76 -8.83
N THR A 97 -4.20 11.57 -7.54
CA THR A 97 -3.17 11.42 -6.51
C THR A 97 -3.07 9.96 -6.09
N ILE A 98 -1.86 9.41 -6.13
CA ILE A 98 -1.52 8.06 -5.72
C ILE A 98 -0.70 8.17 -4.43
N PHE A 99 -1.18 7.55 -3.37
CA PHE A 99 -0.49 7.48 -2.09
C PHE A 99 0.18 6.13 -1.95
N LYS A 100 1.51 6.13 -1.81
CA LYS A 100 2.32 4.92 -1.64
C LYS A 100 3.12 4.95 -0.35
N CYS A 101 3.38 3.77 0.17
CA CYS A 101 4.32 3.56 1.26
C CYS A 101 5.76 3.55 0.73
N LEU A 102 6.66 4.13 1.51
CA LEU A 102 8.10 4.15 1.29
C LEU A 102 8.77 3.45 2.47
N HIS A 103 9.65 2.51 2.15
CA HIS A 103 10.57 1.93 3.13
C HIS A 103 11.83 2.78 3.19
N LYS A 104 12.11 3.38 4.35
CA LYS A 104 13.40 4.04 4.57
C LYS A 104 14.40 3.10 5.25
N GLU A 105 13.95 2.35 6.26
CA GLU A 105 14.74 1.40 7.07
C GLU A 105 13.82 0.25 7.56
N GLU A 106 14.37 -0.80 8.17
CA GLU A 106 13.58 -1.80 8.91
C GLU A 106 12.69 -1.09 9.94
N ASN A 107 11.38 -1.35 9.89
CA ASN A 107 10.36 -0.76 10.78
C ASN A 107 10.19 0.78 10.71
N LYS A 108 10.65 1.44 9.64
CA LYS A 108 10.33 2.85 9.34
C LYS A 108 9.66 2.99 7.98
N LEU A 109 8.33 2.96 8.01
CA LEU A 109 7.46 3.26 6.88
C LEU A 109 7.05 4.73 6.88
N THR A 110 7.27 5.41 5.77
CA THR A 110 6.70 6.75 5.50
C THR A 110 5.76 6.66 4.30
N ASP A 111 4.93 7.66 4.06
CA ASP A 111 4.18 7.77 2.82
C ASP A 111 4.76 8.82 1.87
N CYS A 112 4.36 8.73 0.60
CA CYS A 112 4.48 9.85 -0.31
C CYS A 112 3.29 9.88 -1.28
N ALA A 113 2.96 11.08 -1.74
CA ALA A 113 1.96 11.31 -2.77
C ALA A 113 2.62 11.55 -4.12
N VAL A 114 2.19 10.81 -5.14
CA VAL A 114 2.52 11.04 -6.55
C VAL A 114 1.30 11.62 -7.24
N HIS A 115 1.48 12.73 -7.95
CA HIS A 115 0.41 13.43 -8.64
C HIS A 115 0.54 13.20 -10.14
N LEU A 116 -0.46 12.53 -10.72
CA LEU A 116 -0.64 12.38 -12.15
C LEU A 116 -1.61 13.47 -12.60
N ASN A 117 -1.09 14.61 -13.08
CA ASN A 117 -1.95 15.72 -13.49
C ASN A 117 -2.45 15.51 -14.93
N ASN A 118 -3.75 15.62 -15.13
CA ASN A 118 -4.40 15.65 -16.44
C ASN A 118 -5.78 16.31 -16.26
N LEU A 119 -6.15 17.23 -17.16
CA LEU A 119 -7.40 17.99 -17.06
C LEU A 119 -8.60 17.25 -17.69
N SER A 120 -8.37 16.19 -18.46
CA SER A 120 -9.45 15.38 -19.03
C SER A 120 -10.13 14.57 -17.92
N GLU A 121 -11.41 14.88 -17.68
CA GLU A 121 -12.22 14.18 -16.68
C GLU A 121 -12.38 12.69 -17.04
N ASP A 122 -12.71 12.38 -18.29
CA ASP A 122 -12.90 11.00 -18.73
C ASP A 122 -11.62 10.18 -18.62
N HIS A 123 -10.49 10.76 -19.00
CA HIS A 123 -9.19 10.10 -18.89
C HIS A 123 -8.86 9.80 -17.43
N CYS A 124 -8.97 10.79 -16.55
CA CYS A 124 -8.71 10.61 -15.12
C CYS A 124 -9.68 9.63 -14.46
N ASN A 125 -10.97 9.67 -14.81
CA ASN A 125 -11.96 8.76 -14.25
C ASN A 125 -11.71 7.32 -14.70
N SER A 126 -11.34 7.09 -15.97
CA SER A 126 -10.99 5.76 -16.49
C SER A 126 -9.78 5.18 -15.74
N TRP A 127 -8.70 5.95 -15.61
CA TRP A 127 -7.50 5.55 -14.86
C TRP A 127 -7.79 5.32 -13.38
N PHE A 128 -8.57 6.20 -12.76
CA PHE A 128 -8.97 6.07 -11.37
C PHE A 128 -9.73 4.77 -11.10
N ARG A 129 -10.67 4.38 -11.99
CA ARG A 129 -11.41 3.11 -11.88
C ARG A 129 -10.48 1.90 -11.93
N HIS A 130 -9.61 1.82 -12.94
CA HIS A 130 -8.65 0.70 -13.08
C HIS A 130 -7.69 0.60 -11.89
N LEU A 131 -7.16 1.74 -11.41
CA LEU A 131 -6.33 1.77 -10.21
C LEU A 131 -7.11 1.24 -8.99
N LYS A 132 -8.37 1.67 -8.83
CA LYS A 132 -9.24 1.20 -7.73
C LYS A 132 -9.56 -0.29 -7.85
N GLU A 133 -9.77 -0.82 -9.05
CA GLU A 133 -10.02 -2.24 -9.31
C GLU A 133 -8.80 -3.08 -8.91
N ILE A 134 -7.60 -2.69 -9.33
CA ILE A 134 -6.35 -3.35 -8.91
C ILE A 134 -6.23 -3.36 -7.39
N LEU A 135 -6.43 -2.21 -6.75
CA LEU A 135 -6.35 -2.10 -5.29
C LEU A 135 -7.42 -2.92 -4.57
N ASN A 136 -8.60 -3.05 -5.17
CA ASN A 136 -9.68 -3.87 -4.63
C ASN A 136 -9.41 -5.36 -4.79
N GLY A 137 -8.72 -5.77 -5.85
CA GLY A 137 -8.36 -7.17 -6.15
C GLY A 137 -7.33 -7.80 -5.19
N PHE A 138 -6.59 -7.00 -4.41
CA PHE A 138 -5.72 -7.54 -3.37
C PHE A 138 -6.54 -8.21 -2.26
N GLN A 139 -6.49 -9.54 -2.20
CA GLN A 139 -7.20 -10.36 -1.22
C GLN A 139 -6.80 -10.07 0.23
N ASN A 140 -5.51 -9.80 0.44
CA ASN A 140 -4.97 -9.55 1.78
C ASN A 140 -5.16 -8.11 2.26
N ARG A 141 -5.73 -7.22 1.43
CA ARG A 141 -5.92 -5.82 1.81
C ARG A 141 -7.24 -5.68 2.58
N PRO A 142 -7.22 -5.21 3.84
CA PRO A 142 -8.43 -5.09 4.65
C PRO A 142 -9.45 -4.16 3.98
N LYS A 143 -10.74 -4.55 4.01
CA LYS A 143 -11.86 -3.73 3.51
C LYS A 143 -12.69 -3.18 4.66
N SER A 144 -12.78 -3.95 5.75
CA SER A 144 -13.45 -3.56 6.98
C SER A 144 -12.61 -3.92 8.21
N LEU A 145 -12.59 -3.03 9.21
CA LEU A 145 -11.85 -3.18 10.45
C LEU A 145 -12.76 -2.92 11.64
N LYS A 146 -12.61 -3.73 12.70
CA LYS A 146 -13.15 -3.39 14.01
C LYS A 146 -12.05 -2.83 14.90
N VAL A 147 -12.28 -1.63 15.40
CA VAL A 147 -11.28 -0.90 16.19
C VAL A 147 -11.68 -0.86 17.64
N PHE A 148 -10.85 -1.44 18.50
CA PHE A 148 -10.91 -1.29 19.94
C PHE A 148 -9.95 -0.19 20.36
N VAL A 149 -10.52 0.87 20.95
CA VAL A 149 -9.77 1.98 21.51
C VAL A 149 -9.98 1.94 23.00
N ASN A 150 -8.91 1.77 23.77
CA ASN A 150 -8.98 1.92 25.22
C ASN A 150 -8.81 3.41 25.58
N PRO A 151 -9.86 4.12 26.01
CA PRO A 151 -9.78 5.56 26.28
C PRO A 151 -8.86 5.92 27.45
N SER A 152 -8.53 4.96 28.32
CA SER A 152 -7.62 5.17 29.46
C SER A 152 -6.15 4.94 29.10
N SER A 153 -5.86 4.42 27.92
CA SER A 153 -4.48 4.13 27.50
C SER A 153 -3.67 5.40 27.26
N HIS A 154 -2.36 5.33 27.60
CA HIS A 154 -1.36 6.37 27.36
C HIS A 154 -1.83 7.77 27.77
N LYS A 155 -2.04 7.99 29.07
CA LYS A 155 -2.50 9.29 29.61
C LYS A 155 -3.80 9.82 28.97
N ARG A 156 -4.69 8.92 28.53
CA ARG A 156 -5.97 9.22 27.86
C ARG A 156 -5.85 9.79 26.45
N GLU A 157 -4.71 9.61 25.79
CA GLU A 157 -4.50 10.10 24.43
C GLU A 157 -4.94 9.12 23.35
N ALA A 158 -5.18 7.85 23.68
CA ALA A 158 -5.51 6.82 22.68
C ALA A 158 -6.72 7.18 21.80
N THR A 159 -7.76 7.78 22.40
CA THR A 159 -8.93 8.27 21.68
C THR A 159 -8.55 9.39 20.70
N HIS A 160 -7.74 10.35 21.14
CA HIS A 160 -7.27 11.44 20.31
C HIS A 160 -6.40 10.93 19.15
N VAL A 161 -5.46 10.02 19.43
CA VAL A 161 -4.63 9.34 18.42
C VAL A 161 -5.50 8.64 17.37
N TYR A 162 -6.55 7.93 17.81
CA TYR A 162 -7.44 7.26 16.87
C TYR A 162 -8.13 8.24 15.93
N TYR A 163 -8.81 9.26 16.46
CA TYR A 163 -9.61 10.17 15.64
C TYR A 163 -8.76 11.13 14.77
N GLU A 164 -7.63 11.62 15.28
CA GLU A 164 -6.79 12.58 14.56
C GLU A 164 -5.79 11.93 13.60
N LYS A 165 -5.31 10.72 13.90
CA LYS A 165 -4.22 10.08 13.12
C LYS A 165 -4.67 8.82 12.40
N VAL A 166 -5.38 7.92 13.08
CA VAL A 166 -5.70 6.58 12.54
C VAL A 166 -6.91 6.61 11.60
N ALA A 167 -8.04 7.12 12.06
CA ALA A 167 -9.28 7.14 11.30
C ALA A 167 -9.17 7.89 9.95
N PRO A 168 -8.45 9.02 9.84
CA PRO A 168 -8.26 9.69 8.55
C PRO A 168 -7.50 8.84 7.53
N LEU A 169 -6.51 8.05 7.97
CA LEU A 169 -5.74 7.16 7.09
C LEU A 169 -6.57 5.97 6.62
N PHE A 170 -7.36 5.35 7.51
CA PHE A 170 -8.29 4.28 7.11
C PHE A 170 -9.35 4.79 6.13
N LYS A 171 -9.89 5.99 6.38
CA LYS A 171 -10.80 6.66 5.44
C LYS A 171 -10.12 6.96 4.10
N LEU A 172 -8.88 7.43 4.11
CA LEU A 172 -8.11 7.68 2.91
C LEU A 172 -7.90 6.38 2.11
N ALA A 173 -7.63 5.26 2.78
CA ALA A 173 -7.45 3.95 2.19
C ALA A 173 -8.75 3.23 1.77
N ASP A 174 -9.90 3.89 1.93
CA ASP A 174 -11.24 3.34 1.70
C ASP A 174 -11.54 2.07 2.52
N ILE A 175 -11.04 2.05 3.75
CA ILE A 175 -11.29 1.01 4.74
C ILE A 175 -12.44 1.46 5.64
N LYS A 176 -13.46 0.61 5.78
CA LYS A 176 -14.58 0.85 6.69
C LYS A 176 -14.17 0.50 8.11
N THR A 177 -14.37 1.42 9.05
CA THR A 177 -14.12 1.19 10.47
C THR A 177 -15.45 1.12 11.20
N ASP A 178 -15.77 -0.03 11.79
CA ASP A 178 -16.93 -0.20 12.63
C ASP A 178 -16.50 -0.33 14.09
N ILE A 179 -17.14 0.44 14.97
CA ILE A 179 -16.94 0.31 16.41
C ILE A 179 -17.85 -0.82 16.97
N ILE A 180 -18.90 -1.26 16.24
CA ILE A 180 -20.03 -2.02 16.82
C ILE A 180 -20.45 -3.30 16.05
N ARG A 181 -20.04 -3.56 14.79
CA ARG A 181 -20.55 -4.73 14.02
C ARG A 181 -19.72 -6.02 14.19
N ILE A 182 -20.32 -7.16 13.85
CA ILE A 182 -19.91 -8.53 14.22
C ILE A 182 -19.17 -9.28 13.09
N PHE A 183 -19.31 -8.88 11.81
CA PHE A 183 -18.56 -9.47 10.70
C PHE A 183 -17.32 -8.62 10.39
N ILE A 184 -16.14 -9.17 10.62
CA ILE A 184 -14.87 -8.43 10.60
C ILE A 184 -13.80 -9.22 9.86
N ASP A 185 -13.14 -8.56 8.90
CA ASP A 185 -11.96 -9.13 8.25
C ASP A 185 -10.76 -9.15 9.21
N PHE A 186 -10.76 -8.24 10.20
CA PHE A 186 -9.60 -7.96 11.03
C PHE A 186 -9.96 -7.17 12.31
N VAL A 187 -9.22 -7.39 13.41
CA VAL A 187 -9.31 -6.63 14.67
C VAL A 187 -8.11 -5.71 14.87
N PHE A 188 -8.38 -4.46 15.24
CA PHE A 188 -7.36 -3.47 15.60
C PHE A 188 -7.46 -3.05 17.06
N CYS A 189 -6.33 -3.04 17.76
CA CYS A 189 -6.21 -2.49 19.11
C CYS A 189 -5.36 -1.22 19.08
N VAL A 190 -5.88 -0.12 19.63
CA VAL A 190 -5.14 1.11 19.91
C VAL A 190 -4.95 1.21 21.42
N GLY A 191 -3.73 0.99 21.91
CA GLY A 191 -3.48 0.92 23.35
C GLY A 191 -2.04 0.59 23.70
N GLY A 192 -1.79 0.39 25.00
CA GLY A 192 -0.55 -0.21 25.50
C GLY A 192 -0.65 -1.73 25.62
N ASP A 193 0.42 -2.37 26.09
CA ASP A 193 0.56 -3.83 26.15
C ASP A 193 -0.57 -4.52 26.92
N GLY A 194 -1.08 -3.90 27.99
CA GLY A 194 -2.22 -4.44 28.74
C GLY A 194 -3.50 -4.57 27.90
N SER A 195 -3.84 -3.54 27.12
CA SER A 195 -5.02 -3.56 26.24
C SER A 195 -4.84 -4.49 25.06
N VAL A 196 -3.62 -4.60 24.54
CA VAL A 196 -3.27 -5.55 23.49
C VAL A 196 -3.43 -6.99 24.01
N SER A 197 -2.96 -7.25 25.23
CA SER A 197 -3.09 -8.56 25.89
C SER A 197 -4.55 -8.95 26.09
N GLU A 198 -5.40 -8.03 26.56
CA GLU A 198 -6.84 -8.27 26.73
C GLU A 198 -7.52 -8.65 25.41
N VAL A 199 -7.23 -7.91 24.33
CA VAL A 199 -7.81 -8.18 23.00
C VAL A 199 -7.30 -9.50 22.44
N ALA A 200 -5.99 -9.77 22.55
CA ALA A 200 -5.40 -11.03 22.09
C ALA A 200 -5.96 -12.23 22.85
N HIS A 201 -6.09 -12.11 24.16
CA HIS A 201 -6.66 -13.14 25.03
C HIS A 201 -8.14 -13.39 24.69
N GLY A 202 -8.94 -12.33 24.50
CA GLY A 202 -10.34 -12.45 24.10
C GLY A 202 -10.53 -13.15 22.75
N LEU A 203 -9.68 -12.83 21.76
CA LEU A 203 -9.69 -13.51 20.45
C LEU A 203 -9.31 -14.98 20.57
N LEU A 204 -8.31 -15.29 21.37
CA LEU A 204 -7.89 -16.66 21.62
C LEU A 204 -9.01 -17.46 22.31
N LEU A 205 -9.59 -16.93 23.39
CA LEU A 205 -10.70 -17.57 24.10
C LEU A 205 -11.89 -17.84 23.17
N LYS A 206 -12.26 -16.87 22.34
CA LYS A 206 -13.33 -17.05 21.35
C LYS A 206 -13.03 -18.19 20.38
N ALA A 207 -11.80 -18.27 19.87
CA ALA A 207 -11.38 -19.34 18.97
C ALA A 207 -11.44 -20.72 19.62
N GLN A 208 -11.13 -20.82 20.92
CA GLN A 208 -11.22 -22.07 21.67
C GLN A 208 -12.67 -22.51 21.87
N ILE A 209 -13.53 -21.58 22.30
CA ILE A 209 -14.97 -21.82 22.50
C ILE A 209 -15.61 -22.28 21.18
N ASP A 210 -15.31 -21.59 20.07
CA ASP A 210 -15.84 -21.94 18.76
C ASP A 210 -15.36 -23.32 18.26
N ALA A 211 -14.17 -23.74 18.69
CA ALA A 211 -13.62 -25.07 18.42
C ALA A 211 -14.03 -26.13 19.46
N GLY A 212 -14.86 -25.78 20.45
CA GLY A 212 -15.32 -26.67 21.52
C GLY A 212 -14.19 -27.17 22.44
N LYS A 213 -13.07 -26.45 22.52
CA LYS A 213 -11.95 -26.80 23.41
C LYS A 213 -12.10 -26.15 24.78
N GLY A 214 -11.64 -26.85 25.82
CA GLY A 214 -11.57 -26.32 27.18
C GLY A 214 -10.71 -25.06 27.27
N THR A 215 -11.10 -24.13 28.15
CA THR A 215 -10.42 -22.84 28.36
C THR A 215 -9.22 -22.91 29.30
N ASP A 216 -9.01 -24.07 29.91
CA ASP A 216 -8.08 -24.25 31.03
C ASP A 216 -6.79 -24.90 30.50
N TYR A 217 -5.67 -24.20 30.67
CA TYR A 217 -4.30 -24.58 30.26
C TYR A 217 -4.18 -25.30 28.90
N ILE A 218 -3.86 -24.55 27.85
CA ILE A 218 -3.93 -25.04 26.47
C ILE A 218 -2.52 -25.22 25.89
N PRO A 219 -1.96 -26.44 25.87
CA PRO A 219 -0.62 -26.69 25.32
C PRO A 219 -0.55 -26.45 23.79
N ALA A 220 -1.69 -26.55 23.09
CA ALA A 220 -1.80 -26.28 21.65
C ALA A 220 -3.03 -25.39 21.35
N PRO A 221 -2.87 -24.05 21.42
CA PRO A 221 -3.97 -23.13 21.23
C PRO A 221 -4.56 -23.18 19.81
N VAL A 222 -5.89 -23.04 19.71
CA VAL A 222 -6.58 -22.85 18.44
C VAL A 222 -6.26 -21.45 17.94
N ARG A 223 -5.81 -21.38 16.69
CA ARG A 223 -5.50 -20.11 16.04
C ARG A 223 -6.80 -19.32 15.85
N ALA A 224 -6.81 -18.06 16.30
CA ALA A 224 -7.88 -17.14 15.98
C ALA A 224 -7.99 -16.97 14.45
N SER A 225 -9.21 -17.11 13.92
CA SER A 225 -9.50 -16.94 12.50
C SER A 225 -9.40 -15.48 12.05
N VAL A 226 -9.64 -14.54 12.98
CA VAL A 226 -9.54 -13.11 12.73
C VAL A 226 -8.13 -12.63 13.11
N PRO A 227 -7.38 -12.01 12.18
CA PRO A 227 -6.07 -11.50 12.51
C PRO A 227 -6.16 -10.20 13.33
N LEU A 228 -5.16 -10.01 14.21
CA LEU A 228 -5.03 -8.88 15.13
C LEU A 228 -3.90 -7.96 14.68
N GLY A 229 -4.11 -6.67 14.83
CA GLY A 229 -3.10 -5.65 14.56
C GLY A 229 -3.12 -4.59 15.66
N VAL A 230 -1.93 -4.09 15.95
CA VAL A 230 -1.67 -3.25 17.11
C VAL A 230 -1.17 -1.90 16.65
N ILE A 231 -1.76 -0.84 17.19
CA ILE A 231 -1.28 0.53 17.05
C ILE A 231 -0.90 1.00 18.46
N PRO A 232 0.41 1.14 18.75
CA PRO A 232 0.84 1.58 20.07
C PRO A 232 0.34 3.01 20.31
N ALA A 233 -0.25 3.24 21.48
CA ALA A 233 -0.75 4.57 21.84
C ALA A 233 0.38 5.59 22.15
N GLY A 234 1.63 5.14 22.29
CA GLY A 234 2.80 6.01 22.51
C GLY A 234 3.30 6.74 21.26
N GLU A 235 4.00 7.87 21.44
CA GLU A 235 4.37 8.82 20.38
C GLU A 235 5.29 8.26 19.27
N ALA A 236 6.06 7.21 19.54
CA ALA A 236 7.02 6.68 18.57
C ALA A 236 6.33 5.74 17.56
N LYS A 237 6.43 6.08 16.27
CA LYS A 237 6.17 5.22 15.11
C LYS A 237 4.72 4.86 14.77
N GLN A 238 3.69 5.40 15.43
CA GLN A 238 2.25 5.15 15.13
C GLN A 238 1.92 5.07 13.63
N TYR A 239 2.45 6.01 12.85
CA TYR A 239 2.24 6.10 11.41
C TYR A 239 2.77 4.88 10.63
N CYS A 240 3.91 4.32 11.04
CA CYS A 240 4.48 3.13 10.41
C CYS A 240 3.56 1.90 10.60
N TYR A 241 3.01 1.72 11.81
CA TYR A 241 2.11 0.61 12.12
C TYR A 241 0.83 0.70 11.28
N ILE A 242 0.26 1.91 11.15
CA ILE A 242 -0.94 2.13 10.35
C ILE A 242 -0.68 1.82 8.86
N LEU A 243 0.46 2.23 8.31
CA LEU A 243 0.81 1.93 6.93
C LEU A 243 1.09 0.43 6.68
N SER A 244 1.75 -0.26 7.63
CA SER A 244 1.95 -1.72 7.57
C SER A 244 0.63 -2.47 7.49
N VAL A 245 -0.35 -2.01 8.28
CA VAL A 245 -1.70 -2.55 8.34
C VAL A 245 -2.42 -2.39 7.01
N ILE A 246 -2.41 -1.18 6.45
CA ILE A 246 -3.14 -0.88 5.22
C ILE A 246 -2.52 -1.63 4.03
N CYS A 247 -1.19 -1.69 3.94
CA CYS A 247 -0.47 -2.39 2.86
C CYS A 247 -0.24 -3.88 3.12
N PHE A 248 -0.71 -4.39 4.27
CA PHE A 248 -0.57 -5.78 4.70
C PHE A 248 0.84 -6.37 4.51
N LYS A 249 1.87 -5.61 4.88
CA LYS A 249 3.24 -6.13 4.95
C LYS A 249 3.38 -6.87 6.28
N SER A 250 3.11 -8.17 6.25
CA SER A 250 3.37 -9.15 7.31
C SER A 250 3.16 -8.61 8.74
N LEU A 251 1.91 -8.62 9.19
CA LEU A 251 1.54 -8.37 10.60
C LEU A 251 2.14 -9.38 11.60
N TRP A 252 2.89 -10.38 11.13
CA TRP A 252 3.61 -11.35 11.95
C TRP A 252 4.94 -10.86 12.53
N HIS A 253 5.43 -9.67 12.16
CA HIS A 253 6.71 -9.15 12.68
C HIS A 253 6.56 -8.06 13.75
N ILE A 254 5.37 -7.88 14.33
CA ILE A 254 5.11 -6.83 15.30
C ILE A 254 4.50 -7.41 16.60
N LEU A 255 5.02 -8.55 17.02
CA LEU A 255 5.04 -9.00 18.41
C LEU A 255 6.46 -9.50 18.71
#